data_AF-A0AAW0L2X8-F1
#
_entry.id   AF-A0AAW0L2X8-F1
#
_cell.length_a   1.000
_cell.length_b   1.000
_cell.length_c   1.000
_cell.angle_alpha   90.00
_cell.angle_beta   90.00
_cell.angle_gamma   90.00
#
_symmetry.space_group_name_H-M   'P 1'
#
loop_
_entity.id
_entity.type
_entity.pdbx_description
1 polymer ?
#
loop_
_entity_poly.entity_id
_entity_poly.type
_entity_poly.pdbx_seq_one_letter_code
_entity_poly.pdbx_strand_id
1 'polypeptide(L)'
;MEELKMVRISMITLFLLATQLHWSFTHGSGDVVRKAYIVYMGEALQSKTFATNLHHNLLSSIVGGNIIVGLLDTGIYIDAPSFDDKGLGPPPSKWKGRCQVVGNFTGCNNKVIGATFYNNDPVRAKLDPNPSPIDNDGHGSHTASTAAGASIAGASFYGLAEGIARGGVPSARIAMYKVCSNGGCSEIDLLAGLDDAIDDGIDVLSISIGGSANSFFEDPISIGAFHAMKRGIFTACSAGNGGPSLYTVLNVGPWIMTVGASSIDRMFRTPVKLGNNLETDGISINTFSPKEKTYPLTTAGLAANSSLSPTSTPWYCSEGSLDANKVKGKIVLCNESASQTYIKSIGGAGDLISLVEKIDTTFTSIIPGAFVDSSFAYKILAYVNSTNIWAGQIDPIRALDPGLIYDISTFDYARFLCNEGYTGRCYACSLERSPIAQVSQTLEDMMS
;
A
#
# COMPACT_ATOMS: atom_id res chain seq x y z
N MET A 1 -50.76 -3.58 -54.14
CA MET A 1 -50.79 -3.19 -52.71
C MET A 1 -50.43 -4.35 -51.77
N GLU A 2 -50.63 -5.61 -52.18
CA GLU A 2 -50.20 -6.78 -51.40
C GLU A 2 -48.71 -7.12 -51.54
N GLU A 3 -48.13 -6.95 -52.73
CA GLU A 3 -46.68 -7.12 -52.99
C GLU A 3 -45.80 -6.25 -52.06
N LEU A 4 -46.19 -4.99 -51.85
CA LEU A 4 -45.46 -4.06 -50.98
C LEU A 4 -45.57 -4.42 -49.49
N LYS A 5 -46.65 -5.11 -49.09
CA LYS A 5 -46.82 -5.63 -47.72
C LYS A 5 -45.95 -6.86 -47.49
N MET A 6 -45.85 -7.76 -48.47
CA MET A 6 -44.95 -8.91 -48.37
C MET A 6 -43.47 -8.50 -48.28
N VAL A 7 -43.03 -7.51 -49.07
CA VAL A 7 -41.64 -7.01 -49.01
C VAL A 7 -41.32 -6.37 -47.65
N ARG A 8 -42.26 -5.60 -47.08
CA ARG A 8 -42.10 -5.02 -45.73
C ARG A 8 -42.05 -6.09 -44.63
N ILE A 9 -42.89 -7.12 -44.72
CA ILE A 9 -42.86 -8.23 -43.76
C ILE A 9 -41.53 -8.98 -43.89
N SER A 10 -41.09 -9.33 -45.10
CA SER A 10 -39.79 -9.99 -45.31
C SER A 10 -38.61 -9.17 -44.79
N MET A 11 -38.58 -7.84 -44.97
CA MET A 11 -37.51 -7.01 -44.41
C MET A 11 -37.53 -6.95 -42.89
N ILE A 12 -38.71 -6.89 -42.27
CA ILE A 12 -38.83 -6.91 -40.80
C ILE A 12 -38.42 -8.27 -40.24
N THR A 13 -38.80 -9.37 -40.90
CA THR A 13 -38.38 -10.72 -40.49
C THR A 13 -36.86 -10.90 -40.65
N LEU A 14 -36.26 -10.37 -41.72
CA LEU A 14 -34.81 -10.41 -41.93
C LEU A 14 -34.06 -9.56 -40.91
N PHE A 15 -34.60 -8.41 -40.53
CA PHE A 15 -34.03 -7.54 -39.49
C PHE A 15 -34.12 -8.19 -38.11
N LEU A 16 -35.26 -8.82 -37.78
CA LEU A 16 -35.43 -9.56 -36.53
C LEU A 16 -34.49 -10.78 -36.46
N LEU A 17 -34.33 -11.54 -37.56
CA LEU A 17 -33.36 -12.63 -37.65
C LEU A 17 -31.91 -12.14 -37.52
N ALA A 18 -31.56 -11.01 -38.12
CA ALA A 18 -30.22 -10.42 -37.98
C ALA A 18 -29.93 -9.96 -36.54
N THR A 19 -30.94 -9.43 -35.83
CA THR A 19 -30.79 -9.05 -34.41
C THR A 19 -30.69 -10.27 -33.48
N GLN A 20 -31.38 -11.37 -33.78
CA GLN A 20 -31.29 -12.64 -33.06
C GLN A 20 -29.95 -13.35 -33.30
N LEU A 21 -29.39 -13.25 -34.51
CA LEU A 21 -28.05 -13.75 -34.85
C LEU A 21 -26.92 -12.91 -34.26
N HIS A 22 -27.07 -11.59 -34.08
CA HIS A 22 -26.11 -10.79 -33.32
C HIS A 22 -26.13 -11.12 -31.81
N TRP A 23 -27.28 -11.49 -31.25
CA TRP A 23 -27.38 -11.91 -29.85
C TRP A 23 -26.90 -13.36 -29.61
N SER A 24 -26.90 -14.20 -30.64
CA SER A 24 -26.50 -15.62 -30.51
C SER A 24 -25.02 -15.90 -30.80
N PHE A 25 -24.25 -14.92 -31.27
CA PHE A 25 -22.80 -15.06 -31.56
C PHE A 25 -21.86 -14.27 -30.63
N THR A 26 -22.37 -13.64 -29.57
CA THR A 26 -21.53 -13.02 -28.52
C THR A 26 -21.44 -13.85 -27.24
N HIS A 27 -22.10 -15.00 -27.16
CA HIS A 27 -21.95 -15.94 -26.03
C HIS A 27 -21.18 -17.18 -26.46
N GLY A 28 -19.92 -16.94 -26.83
CA GLY A 28 -18.93 -17.96 -27.15
C GLY A 28 -17.81 -17.97 -26.12
N SER A 29 -18.00 -18.80 -25.09
CA SER A 29 -16.95 -19.54 -24.38
C SER A 29 -15.75 -18.76 -23.83
N GLY A 30 -15.82 -18.47 -22.53
CA GLY A 30 -14.62 -18.30 -21.70
C GLY A 30 -14.67 -17.10 -20.79
N ASP A 31 -15.63 -17.05 -19.87
CA ASP A 31 -15.50 -16.27 -18.64
C ASP A 31 -14.36 -16.88 -17.80
N VAL A 32 -13.13 -16.65 -18.23
CA VAL A 32 -11.98 -16.52 -17.31
C VAL A 32 -12.07 -15.11 -16.76
N VAL A 33 -13.17 -14.82 -16.03
CA VAL A 33 -13.18 -13.71 -15.09
C VAL A 33 -12.04 -14.03 -14.14
N ARG A 34 -10.95 -13.25 -14.21
CA ARG A 34 -9.86 -13.34 -13.23
C ARG A 34 -10.51 -13.16 -11.86
N LYS A 35 -10.74 -14.26 -11.14
CA LYS A 35 -11.18 -14.20 -9.76
C LYS A 35 -10.05 -13.52 -9.00
N ALA A 36 -10.33 -12.35 -8.43
CA ALA A 36 -9.42 -11.76 -7.47
C ALA A 36 -9.30 -12.76 -6.31
N TYR A 37 -8.14 -13.41 -6.18
CA TYR A 37 -7.84 -14.24 -5.04
C TYR A 37 -7.43 -13.31 -3.91
N ILE A 38 -8.34 -13.05 -2.98
CA ILE A 38 -7.99 -12.49 -1.67
C ILE A 38 -7.32 -13.63 -0.91
N VAL A 39 -5.99 -13.61 -0.78
CA VAL A 39 -5.27 -14.52 0.11
C VAL A 39 -5.50 -14.01 1.53
N TYR A 40 -6.52 -14.57 2.20
CA TYR A 40 -6.80 -14.30 3.60
C TYR A 40 -5.78 -15.05 4.46
N MET A 41 -4.84 -14.33 5.09
CA MET A 41 -3.99 -14.86 6.17
C MET A 41 -4.49 -14.28 7.51
N GLY A 42 -5.69 -14.66 7.92
CA GLY A 42 -6.22 -14.36 9.26
C GLY A 42 -5.86 -15.46 10.26
N GLU A 43 -5.65 -15.09 11.52
CA GLU A 43 -5.30 -16.01 12.61
C GLU A 43 -6.53 -16.50 13.40
N ALA A 44 -6.43 -17.72 13.96
CA ALA A 44 -7.28 -18.25 15.03
C ALA A 44 -6.44 -19.07 16.04
N LEU A 45 -7.05 -19.29 17.23
CA LEU A 45 -6.50 -19.20 18.59
C LEU A 45 -5.39 -20.16 19.10
N GLN A 46 -4.56 -19.55 19.96
CA GLN A 46 -3.98 -20.03 21.23
C GLN A 46 -3.43 -21.47 21.31
N SER A 47 -2.33 -21.71 20.61
CA SER A 47 -1.17 -22.35 21.24
C SER A 47 0.09 -21.62 20.77
N LYS A 48 1.15 -21.62 21.59
CA LYS A 48 2.36 -20.79 21.48
C LYS A 48 3.26 -21.09 20.26
N THR A 49 2.70 -21.09 19.07
CA THR A 49 3.42 -20.98 17.79
C THR A 49 2.42 -20.43 16.78
N PHE A 50 2.58 -19.16 16.39
CA PHE A 50 1.68 -18.52 15.43
C PHE A 50 1.50 -19.40 14.19
N ALA A 51 0.27 -19.58 13.69
CA ALA A 51 0.01 -20.34 12.47
C ALA A 51 0.78 -19.78 11.27
N THR A 52 1.02 -18.47 11.26
CA THR A 52 1.97 -17.80 10.37
C THR A 52 3.37 -18.34 10.55
N ASN A 53 3.93 -18.39 11.76
CA ASN A 53 5.25 -18.97 12.02
C ASN A 53 5.34 -20.45 11.66
N LEU A 54 4.27 -21.24 11.86
CA LEU A 54 4.23 -22.63 11.42
C LEU A 54 4.18 -22.73 9.89
N HIS A 55 3.36 -21.93 9.21
CA HIS A 55 3.28 -21.84 7.75
C HIS A 55 4.59 -21.33 7.14
N HIS A 56 5.26 -20.36 7.76
CA HIS A 56 6.57 -19.86 7.31
C HIS A 56 7.70 -20.83 7.61
N ASN A 57 7.67 -21.56 8.73
CA ASN A 57 8.61 -22.65 8.98
C ASN A 57 8.41 -23.79 7.96
N LEU A 58 7.16 -24.05 7.57
CA LEU A 58 6.80 -25.03 6.54
C LEU A 58 7.18 -24.55 5.13
N LEU A 59 6.94 -23.28 4.78
CA LEU A 59 7.41 -22.66 3.54
C LEU A 59 8.93 -22.64 3.51
N SER A 60 9.60 -22.23 4.59
CA SER A 60 11.06 -22.24 4.69
C SER A 60 11.63 -23.66 4.53
N SER A 61 10.96 -24.68 5.08
CA SER A 61 11.37 -26.08 4.95
C SER A 61 11.07 -26.70 3.57
N ILE A 62 10.01 -26.26 2.89
CA ILE A 62 9.62 -26.73 1.55
C ILE A 62 10.38 -25.98 0.44
N VAL A 63 10.50 -24.66 0.57
CA VAL A 63 11.09 -23.75 -0.43
C VAL A 63 12.62 -23.71 -0.30
N GLY A 64 13.14 -23.89 0.92
CA GLY A 64 14.56 -23.73 1.22
C GLY A 64 15.06 -22.31 0.97
N GLY A 65 16.34 -22.04 1.29
CA GLY A 65 17.01 -20.78 0.94
C GLY A 65 17.43 -20.70 -0.54
N ASN A 66 16.77 -21.44 -1.43
CA ASN A 66 17.20 -21.62 -2.81
C ASN A 66 16.35 -20.87 -3.85
N ILE A 67 15.27 -20.23 -3.40
CA ILE A 67 14.48 -19.33 -4.24
C ILE A 67 15.17 -17.99 -4.35
N ILE A 68 15.19 -17.45 -5.56
CA ILE A 68 15.78 -16.16 -5.89
C ILE A 68 14.66 -15.25 -6.40
N VAL A 69 14.40 -14.19 -5.65
CA VAL A 69 13.45 -13.13 -6.03
C VAL A 69 14.23 -12.04 -6.76
N GLY A 70 13.97 -11.90 -8.05
CA GLY A 70 14.43 -10.78 -8.87
C GLY A 70 13.52 -9.57 -8.67
N LEU A 71 14.11 -8.41 -8.41
CA LEU A 71 13.40 -7.14 -8.30
C LEU A 71 13.92 -6.16 -9.33
N LEU A 72 13.01 -5.60 -10.12
CA LEU A 72 13.30 -4.44 -10.98
C LEU A 72 12.76 -3.20 -10.30
N ASP A 73 13.66 -2.32 -9.87
CA ASP A 73 13.31 -1.19 -9.02
C ASP A 73 14.38 -0.05 -9.03
N THR A 74 14.38 0.82 -8.02
CA THR A 74 15.32 1.96 -7.84
C THR A 74 16.68 1.57 -7.26
N GLY A 75 16.92 0.27 -7.04
CA GLY A 75 18.15 -0.26 -6.47
C GLY A 75 17.96 -0.85 -5.08
N ILE A 76 19.06 -1.09 -4.38
CA ILE A 76 19.03 -1.64 -3.01
C ILE A 76 20.02 -0.94 -2.08
N TYR A 77 19.57 -0.64 -0.86
CA TYR A 77 20.44 -0.25 0.25
C TYR A 77 20.84 -1.49 1.06
N ILE A 78 21.89 -2.18 0.60
CA ILE A 78 22.28 -3.51 1.10
C ILE A 78 22.65 -3.54 2.59
N ASP A 79 23.09 -2.41 3.16
CA ASP A 79 23.48 -2.33 4.58
C ASP A 79 22.27 -2.30 5.54
N ALA A 80 21.04 -2.27 5.03
CA ALA A 80 19.86 -2.35 5.87
C ALA A 80 19.80 -3.69 6.62
N PRO A 81 19.37 -3.73 7.90
CA PRO A 81 19.24 -4.98 8.65
C PRO A 81 18.38 -6.04 7.94
N SER A 82 17.37 -5.62 7.17
CA SER A 82 16.50 -6.52 6.38
C SER A 82 17.25 -7.35 5.34
N PHE A 83 18.49 -6.98 5.01
CA PHE A 83 19.33 -7.66 4.02
C PHE A 83 20.55 -8.35 4.66
N ASP A 84 20.53 -8.54 5.98
CA ASP A 84 21.48 -9.40 6.68
C ASP A 84 21.37 -10.85 6.21
N ASP A 85 22.52 -11.52 6.08
CA ASP A 85 22.63 -12.85 5.51
C ASP A 85 22.89 -13.95 6.55
N LYS A 86 22.75 -13.65 7.83
CA LYS A 86 22.98 -14.60 8.91
C LYS A 86 22.06 -15.81 8.79
N GLY A 87 22.69 -16.99 8.80
CA GLY A 87 21.99 -18.27 8.67
C GLY A 87 21.72 -18.70 7.23
N LEU A 88 22.11 -17.90 6.24
CA LEU A 88 22.06 -18.30 4.84
C LEU A 88 23.41 -18.89 4.40
N GLY A 89 23.36 -20.05 3.74
CA GLY A 89 24.53 -20.65 3.08
C GLY A 89 24.92 -19.90 1.80
N PRO A 90 25.90 -20.39 1.02
CA PRO A 90 26.28 -19.76 -0.25
C PRO A 90 25.11 -19.65 -1.23
N PRO A 91 25.20 -18.78 -2.26
CA PRO A 91 24.17 -18.65 -3.29
C PRO A 91 23.88 -20.00 -3.98
N PRO A 92 22.64 -20.23 -4.44
CA PRO A 92 22.28 -21.47 -5.13
C PRO A 92 23.13 -21.69 -6.38
N SER A 93 23.53 -22.92 -6.67
CA SER A 93 24.42 -23.25 -7.82
C SER A 93 23.83 -22.90 -9.19
N LYS A 94 22.49 -22.75 -9.30
CA LYS A 94 21.80 -22.31 -10.51
C LYS A 94 21.97 -20.81 -10.80
N TRP A 95 22.34 -20.02 -9.79
CA TRP A 95 22.49 -18.58 -9.90
C TRP A 95 23.65 -18.22 -10.81
N LYS A 96 23.41 -17.39 -11.82
CA LYS A 96 24.43 -16.93 -12.78
C LYS A 96 24.63 -15.42 -12.76
N GLY A 97 23.79 -14.70 -12.02
CA GLY A 97 23.87 -13.26 -11.97
C GLY A 97 25.10 -12.73 -11.27
N ARG A 98 25.28 -11.43 -11.42
CA ARG A 98 26.50 -10.73 -11.02
C ARG A 98 26.24 -9.69 -9.94
N CYS A 99 27.32 -9.36 -9.23
CA CYS A 99 27.35 -8.23 -8.33
C CYS A 99 28.22 -7.13 -8.93
N GLN A 100 27.60 -6.02 -9.37
CA GLN A 100 28.33 -4.89 -9.95
C GLN A 100 28.85 -3.97 -8.84
N VAL A 101 30.12 -4.17 -8.48
CA VAL A 101 30.84 -3.35 -7.50
C VAL A 101 31.32 -2.07 -8.18
N VAL A 102 30.73 -0.93 -7.80
CA VAL A 102 31.07 0.39 -8.35
C VAL A 102 30.79 1.48 -7.32
N GLY A 103 31.65 2.50 -7.29
CA GLY A 103 31.52 3.62 -6.36
C GLY A 103 31.47 3.16 -4.91
N ASN A 104 30.41 3.54 -4.20
CA ASN A 104 30.19 3.17 -2.78
C ASN A 104 29.52 1.81 -2.61
N PHE A 105 29.16 1.11 -3.70
CA PHE A 105 28.57 -0.22 -3.62
C PHE A 105 29.70 -1.25 -3.51
N THR A 106 29.96 -1.74 -2.31
CA THR A 106 31.17 -2.51 -1.98
C THR A 106 31.05 -4.01 -2.26
N GLY A 107 29.84 -4.54 -2.42
CA GLY A 107 29.63 -5.96 -2.71
C GLY A 107 28.23 -6.45 -2.40
N CYS A 108 28.05 -7.73 -2.70
CA CYS A 108 26.86 -8.51 -2.41
C CYS A 108 27.16 -9.48 -1.26
N ASN A 109 26.13 -10.02 -0.64
CA ASN A 109 26.25 -10.99 0.44
C ASN A 109 25.40 -12.24 0.13
N ASN A 110 25.22 -13.15 1.10
CA ASN A 110 24.41 -14.33 0.85
C ASN A 110 22.89 -14.00 0.83
N LYS A 111 22.46 -12.83 1.28
CA LYS A 111 21.04 -12.43 1.21
C LYS A 111 20.70 -11.78 -0.12
N VAL A 112 21.43 -10.73 -0.47
CA VAL A 112 21.41 -10.03 -1.75
C VAL A 112 22.55 -10.59 -2.57
N ILE A 113 22.27 -11.58 -3.40
CA ILE A 113 23.26 -12.37 -4.15
C ILE A 113 23.61 -11.74 -5.51
N GLY A 114 22.78 -10.80 -5.96
CA GLY A 114 22.92 -10.06 -7.21
C GLY A 114 22.49 -8.62 -7.05
N ALA A 115 23.25 -7.71 -7.65
CA ALA A 115 22.92 -6.30 -7.69
C ALA A 115 23.53 -5.70 -8.95
N THR A 116 22.67 -5.29 -9.88
CA THR A 116 23.04 -4.66 -11.14
C THR A 116 22.31 -3.34 -11.32
N PHE A 117 22.82 -2.51 -12.23
CA PHE A 117 22.16 -1.28 -12.64
C PHE A 117 22.24 -1.11 -14.16
N TYR A 118 21.28 -0.37 -14.70
CA TYR A 118 21.15 -0.11 -16.13
C TYR A 118 21.03 1.39 -16.35
N ASN A 119 21.80 1.91 -17.30
CA ASN A 119 21.85 3.33 -17.61
C ASN A 119 22.12 3.54 -19.12
N ASN A 120 21.36 2.81 -19.94
CA ASN A 120 21.54 2.72 -21.38
C ASN A 120 20.80 3.85 -22.14
N ASP A 121 19.83 4.52 -21.49
CA ASP A 121 19.16 5.70 -22.05
C ASP A 121 20.11 6.92 -22.00
N PRO A 122 20.57 7.47 -23.15
CA PRO A 122 21.53 8.57 -23.17
C PRO A 122 21.02 9.88 -22.58
N VAL A 123 19.69 10.08 -22.50
CA VAL A 123 19.08 11.25 -21.90
C VAL A 123 19.11 11.12 -20.38
N ARG A 124 18.69 9.95 -19.86
CA ARG A 124 18.66 9.70 -18.41
C ARG A 124 20.04 9.47 -17.83
N ALA A 125 20.98 8.93 -18.59
CA ALA A 125 22.35 8.73 -18.16
C ALA A 125 23.06 10.03 -17.76
N LYS A 126 22.62 11.18 -18.28
CA LYS A 126 23.12 12.50 -17.87
C LYS A 126 22.61 12.93 -16.48
N LEU A 127 21.47 12.39 -16.05
CA LEU A 127 20.86 12.67 -14.74
C LEU A 127 21.45 11.81 -13.63
N ASP A 128 22.09 10.69 -13.97
CA ASP A 128 22.84 9.82 -13.06
C ASP A 128 24.25 9.56 -13.61
N PRO A 129 25.19 10.50 -13.42
CA PRO A 129 26.54 10.41 -13.99
C PRO A 129 27.42 9.36 -13.30
N ASN A 130 27.05 8.90 -12.09
CA ASN A 130 27.78 7.89 -11.33
C ASN A 130 26.84 6.74 -10.93
N PRO A 131 26.30 6.02 -11.92
CA PRO A 131 25.28 5.03 -11.67
C PRO A 131 25.87 3.85 -10.89
N SER A 132 25.07 3.32 -9.97
CA SER A 132 25.42 2.17 -9.13
C SER A 132 24.14 1.45 -8.71
N PRO A 133 24.22 0.19 -8.22
CA PRO A 133 23.05 -0.53 -7.71
C PRO A 133 22.44 0.06 -6.42
N ILE A 134 23.09 1.08 -5.81
CA ILE A 134 22.62 1.73 -4.58
C ILE A 134 21.24 2.35 -4.81
N ASP A 135 20.34 2.10 -3.87
CA ASP A 135 19.07 2.79 -3.78
C ASP A 135 19.25 4.18 -3.16
N ASN A 136 19.00 5.23 -3.94
CA ASN A 136 19.00 6.61 -3.46
C ASN A 136 17.58 7.18 -3.29
N ASP A 137 16.56 6.39 -3.62
CA ASP A 137 15.15 6.78 -3.53
C ASP A 137 14.50 6.15 -2.29
N GLY A 138 14.70 4.83 -2.11
CA GLY A 138 14.15 4.04 -1.02
C GLY A 138 13.06 3.06 -1.46
N HIS A 139 12.41 3.29 -2.61
CA HIS A 139 11.35 2.42 -3.11
C HIS A 139 11.81 0.97 -3.30
N GLY A 140 12.95 0.74 -3.96
CA GLY A 140 13.50 -0.60 -4.21
C GLY A 140 13.91 -1.35 -2.94
N SER A 141 14.45 -0.65 -1.94
CA SER A 141 14.76 -1.24 -0.65
C SER A 141 13.48 -1.61 0.12
N HIS A 142 12.44 -0.77 0.03
CA HIS A 142 11.14 -1.03 0.65
C HIS A 142 10.43 -2.23 0.00
N THR A 143 10.42 -2.33 -1.33
CA THR A 143 9.81 -3.46 -2.06
C THR A 143 10.58 -4.75 -1.83
N ALA A 144 11.93 -4.71 -1.87
CA ALA A 144 12.78 -5.87 -1.61
C ALA A 144 12.62 -6.42 -0.20
N SER A 145 12.59 -5.56 0.81
CA SER A 145 12.38 -5.98 2.20
C SER A 145 10.96 -6.51 2.45
N THR A 146 9.95 -6.00 1.75
CA THR A 146 8.57 -6.53 1.80
C THR A 146 8.47 -7.93 1.17
N ALA A 147 9.16 -8.16 0.05
CA ALA A 147 9.14 -9.46 -0.62
C ALA A 147 9.92 -10.52 0.16
N ALA A 148 11.16 -10.19 0.55
CA ALA A 148 12.11 -11.16 1.07
C ALA A 148 13.01 -10.61 2.18
N GLY A 149 12.65 -9.55 2.91
CA GLY A 149 13.46 -9.07 4.03
C GLY A 149 13.62 -10.11 5.16
N ALA A 150 14.80 -10.12 5.79
CA ALA A 150 15.07 -10.86 7.01
C ALA A 150 14.13 -10.41 8.15
N SER A 151 13.96 -11.25 9.17
CA SER A 151 13.10 -10.93 10.32
C SER A 151 13.83 -10.04 11.32
N ILE A 152 13.37 -8.80 11.46
CA ILE A 152 13.97 -7.77 12.31
C ILE A 152 13.00 -7.40 13.44
N ALA A 153 13.36 -7.74 14.68
CA ALA A 153 12.59 -7.38 15.87
C ALA A 153 12.82 -5.91 16.26
N GLY A 154 11.80 -5.27 16.85
CA GLY A 154 11.86 -3.88 17.29
C GLY A 154 11.90 -2.88 16.13
N ALA A 155 11.54 -3.31 14.92
CA ALA A 155 11.45 -2.43 13.77
C ALA A 155 10.28 -1.47 13.97
N SER A 156 10.52 -0.17 13.80
CA SER A 156 9.51 0.87 13.91
C SER A 156 9.90 2.08 13.05
N PHE A 157 8.91 2.92 12.73
CA PHE A 157 9.15 4.24 12.15
C PHE A 157 8.96 5.30 13.22
N TYR A 158 10.04 5.67 13.92
CA TYR A 158 9.99 6.56 15.10
C TYR A 158 9.02 6.07 16.19
N GLY A 159 8.99 4.76 16.45
CA GLY A 159 8.06 4.12 17.38
C GLY A 159 6.73 3.70 16.75
N LEU A 160 6.34 4.28 15.62
CA LEU A 160 5.12 3.87 14.91
C LEU A 160 5.27 2.46 14.35
N ALA A 161 4.21 1.66 14.51
CA ALA A 161 4.14 0.27 14.07
C ALA A 161 5.33 -0.59 14.55
N GLU A 162 5.72 -0.40 15.81
CA GLU A 162 6.72 -1.26 16.43
C GLU A 162 6.32 -2.74 16.37
N GLY A 163 7.26 -3.57 15.90
CA GLY A 163 7.03 -5.00 15.82
C GLY A 163 8.18 -5.74 15.16
N ILE A 164 7.87 -6.88 14.55
CA ILE A 164 8.82 -7.66 13.75
C ILE A 164 8.56 -7.35 12.28
N ALA A 165 9.48 -6.64 11.63
CA ALA A 165 9.46 -6.47 10.19
C ALA A 165 10.06 -7.71 9.52
N ARG A 166 9.40 -8.22 8.47
CA ARG A 166 9.93 -9.33 7.65
C ARG A 166 9.28 -9.33 6.27
N GLY A 167 9.97 -9.95 5.31
CA GLY A 167 9.37 -10.22 4.00
C GLY A 167 8.39 -11.39 4.01
N GLY A 168 7.68 -11.58 2.90
CA GLY A 168 6.84 -12.75 2.68
C GLY A 168 7.64 -14.07 2.75
N VAL A 169 8.86 -14.08 2.22
CA VAL A 169 9.78 -15.24 2.28
C VAL A 169 11.17 -14.82 2.79
N PRO A 170 11.37 -14.71 4.11
CA PRO A 170 12.64 -14.22 4.69
C PRO A 170 13.87 -15.08 4.37
N SER A 171 13.69 -16.35 4.01
CA SER A 171 14.78 -17.26 3.62
C SER A 171 15.20 -17.13 2.15
N ALA A 172 14.42 -16.46 1.30
CA ALA A 172 14.73 -16.32 -0.12
C ALA A 172 15.93 -15.38 -0.36
N ARG A 173 16.58 -15.56 -1.51
CA ARG A 173 17.66 -14.68 -1.99
C ARG A 173 17.06 -13.52 -2.78
N ILE A 174 17.77 -12.41 -2.79
CA ILE A 174 17.40 -11.19 -3.53
C ILE A 174 18.40 -10.97 -4.67
N ALA A 175 17.89 -10.70 -5.85
CA ALA A 175 18.63 -10.19 -6.98
C ALA A 175 18.02 -8.83 -7.40
N MET A 176 18.78 -7.75 -7.24
CA MET A 176 18.32 -6.40 -7.56
C MET A 176 18.80 -5.98 -8.94
N TYR A 177 17.86 -5.53 -9.76
CA TYR A 177 18.06 -5.00 -11.10
C TYR A 177 17.60 -3.53 -11.11
N LYS A 178 18.54 -2.60 -10.89
CA LYS A 178 18.20 -1.18 -10.84
C LYS A 178 17.95 -0.64 -12.25
N VAL A 179 16.68 -0.47 -12.58
CA VAL A 179 16.21 0.01 -13.90
C VAL A 179 15.56 1.40 -13.81
N CYS A 180 15.39 1.92 -12.59
CA CYS A 180 14.88 3.25 -12.32
C CYS A 180 15.98 4.12 -11.69
N SER A 181 16.06 5.37 -12.15
CA SER A 181 16.93 6.41 -11.59
C SER A 181 16.14 7.69 -11.35
N ASN A 182 16.80 8.79 -10.98
CA ASN A 182 16.17 10.10 -10.80
C ASN A 182 15.39 10.59 -12.04
N GLY A 183 15.73 10.10 -13.23
CA GLY A 183 14.99 10.40 -14.45
C GLY A 183 13.66 9.64 -14.60
N GLY A 184 13.42 8.62 -13.76
CA GLY A 184 12.41 7.59 -13.92
C GLY A 184 12.98 6.29 -14.52
N CYS A 185 12.11 5.37 -14.90
CA CYS A 185 12.47 4.06 -15.45
C CYS A 185 12.40 4.08 -16.98
N SER A 186 13.50 3.80 -17.67
CA SER A 186 13.55 3.81 -19.13
C SER A 186 13.13 2.45 -19.70
N GLU A 187 12.50 2.43 -20.87
CA GLU A 187 12.07 1.18 -21.50
C GLU A 187 13.27 0.30 -21.90
N ILE A 188 14.39 0.92 -22.33
CA ILE A 188 15.62 0.19 -22.69
C ILE A 188 16.29 -0.45 -21.48
N ASP A 189 16.28 0.24 -20.33
CA ASP A 189 16.85 -0.29 -19.08
C ASP A 189 15.94 -1.36 -18.46
N LEU A 190 14.61 -1.19 -18.56
CA LEU A 190 13.64 -2.20 -18.18
C LEU A 190 13.86 -3.51 -18.97
N LEU A 191 13.97 -3.43 -20.30
CA LEU A 191 14.22 -4.61 -21.13
C LEU A 191 15.56 -5.28 -20.82
N ALA A 192 16.63 -4.48 -20.64
CA ALA A 192 17.94 -5.03 -20.28
C ALA A 192 17.93 -5.72 -18.91
N GLY A 193 17.26 -5.14 -17.91
CA GLY A 193 17.09 -5.75 -16.61
C GLY A 193 16.23 -7.00 -16.65
N LEU A 194 15.17 -7.03 -17.47
CA LEU A 194 14.31 -8.21 -17.67
C LEU A 194 15.08 -9.37 -18.29
N ASP A 195 15.88 -9.10 -19.33
CA ASP A 195 16.66 -10.12 -20.03
C ASP A 195 17.73 -10.74 -19.12
N ASP A 196 18.53 -9.90 -18.43
CA ASP A 196 19.51 -10.36 -17.44
C ASP A 196 18.82 -11.14 -16.31
N ALA A 197 17.70 -10.66 -15.77
CA ALA A 197 16.97 -11.32 -14.70
C ALA A 197 16.56 -12.75 -15.06
N ILE A 198 16.04 -12.94 -16.28
CA ILE A 198 15.62 -14.25 -16.78
C ILE A 198 16.82 -15.19 -16.94
N ASP A 199 17.91 -14.70 -17.53
CA ASP A 199 19.10 -15.51 -17.83
C ASP A 199 19.94 -15.83 -16.58
N ASP A 200 19.90 -14.96 -15.57
CA ASP A 200 20.56 -15.13 -14.27
C ASP A 200 19.96 -16.27 -13.43
N GLY A 201 18.74 -16.71 -13.77
CA GLY A 201 18.09 -17.88 -13.17
C GLY A 201 17.30 -17.56 -11.90
N ILE A 202 16.64 -16.39 -11.86
CA ILE A 202 15.64 -16.09 -10.81
C ILE A 202 14.44 -17.03 -10.91
N ASP A 203 13.65 -17.13 -9.84
CA ASP A 203 12.41 -17.93 -9.82
C ASP A 203 11.15 -17.06 -9.85
N VAL A 204 11.23 -15.89 -9.22
CA VAL A 204 10.12 -14.95 -9.08
C VAL A 204 10.61 -13.57 -9.45
N LEU A 205 9.81 -12.85 -10.22
CA LEU A 205 10.06 -11.50 -10.68
C LEU A 205 9.02 -10.56 -10.06
N SER A 206 9.49 -9.56 -9.31
CA SER A 206 8.67 -8.52 -8.70
C SER A 206 8.97 -7.18 -9.36
N ILE A 207 7.96 -6.56 -9.96
CA ILE A 207 8.07 -5.29 -10.68
C ILE A 207 7.04 -4.31 -10.14
N SER A 208 7.47 -3.40 -9.28
CA SER A 208 6.62 -2.32 -8.74
C SER A 208 6.70 -1.07 -9.62
N ILE A 209 6.72 -1.28 -10.93
CA ILE A 209 6.86 -0.25 -11.97
C ILE A 209 5.71 -0.45 -12.96
N GLY A 210 5.19 0.63 -13.54
CA GLY A 210 4.19 0.56 -14.60
C GLY A 210 4.25 1.79 -15.50
N GLY A 211 4.03 1.57 -16.78
CA GLY A 211 3.82 2.62 -17.79
C GLY A 211 2.35 2.72 -18.19
N SER A 212 2.03 3.61 -19.13
CA SER A 212 0.69 3.65 -19.73
C SER A 212 0.33 2.30 -20.36
N ALA A 213 -0.93 1.89 -20.28
CA ALA A 213 -1.38 0.63 -20.88
C ALA A 213 -1.31 0.71 -22.42
N ASN A 214 -0.23 0.14 -22.98
CA ASN A 214 0.00 0.04 -24.42
C ASN A 214 -0.32 -1.36 -24.94
N SER A 215 -0.19 -1.57 -26.25
CA SER A 215 -0.22 -2.90 -26.86
C SER A 215 0.83 -3.81 -26.21
N PHE A 216 0.53 -5.10 -26.02
CA PHE A 216 1.44 -6.06 -25.38
C PHE A 216 2.81 -6.18 -26.11
N PHE A 217 2.84 -5.87 -27.40
CA PHE A 217 4.06 -5.92 -28.22
C PHE A 217 4.88 -4.63 -28.18
N GLU A 218 4.38 -3.60 -27.52
CA GLU A 218 5.02 -2.30 -27.35
C GLU A 218 5.33 -2.01 -25.87
N ASP A 219 4.71 -2.74 -24.94
CA ASP A 219 4.94 -2.61 -23.51
C ASP A 219 6.12 -3.50 -23.05
N PRO A 220 7.24 -2.92 -22.58
CA PRO A 220 8.45 -3.67 -22.24
C PRO A 220 8.24 -4.66 -21.09
N ILE A 221 7.38 -4.32 -20.12
CA ILE A 221 7.06 -5.19 -18.99
C ILE A 221 6.27 -6.40 -19.50
N SER A 222 5.29 -6.22 -20.38
CA SER A 222 4.53 -7.30 -20.99
C SER A 222 5.43 -8.22 -21.81
N ILE A 223 6.34 -7.67 -22.61
CA ILE A 223 7.31 -8.45 -23.39
C ILE A 223 8.20 -9.28 -22.47
N GLY A 224 8.90 -8.65 -21.51
CA GLY A 224 9.81 -9.38 -20.62
C GLY A 224 9.08 -10.39 -19.74
N ALA A 225 7.89 -10.06 -19.22
CA ALA A 225 7.08 -11.00 -18.44
C ALA A 225 6.62 -12.21 -19.29
N PHE A 226 6.37 -12.03 -20.58
CA PHE A 226 6.03 -13.14 -21.48
C PHE A 226 7.23 -14.10 -21.61
N HIS A 227 8.43 -13.55 -21.78
CA HIS A 227 9.66 -14.34 -21.85
C HIS A 227 9.99 -15.03 -20.51
N ALA A 228 9.77 -14.35 -19.38
CA ALA A 228 9.89 -14.93 -18.04
C ALA A 228 8.95 -16.13 -17.85
N MET A 229 7.68 -15.98 -18.22
CA MET A 229 6.67 -17.04 -18.15
C MET A 229 7.05 -18.26 -19.00
N LYS A 230 7.60 -18.06 -20.21
CA LYS A 230 8.11 -19.17 -21.05
C LYS A 230 9.28 -19.94 -20.41
N ARG A 231 9.98 -19.33 -19.47
CA ARG A 231 11.06 -19.95 -18.67
C ARG A 231 10.58 -20.48 -17.32
N GLY A 232 9.27 -20.39 -17.03
CA GLY A 232 8.68 -20.82 -15.77
C GLY A 232 8.91 -19.85 -14.61
N ILE A 233 9.26 -18.60 -14.91
CA ILE A 233 9.45 -17.54 -13.90
C ILE A 233 8.10 -16.84 -13.68
N PHE A 234 7.66 -16.79 -12.42
CA PHE A 234 6.43 -16.10 -12.05
C PHE A 234 6.65 -14.59 -11.97
N THR A 235 5.78 -13.79 -12.60
CA THR A 235 5.89 -12.33 -12.59
C THR A 235 4.70 -11.68 -11.90
N ALA A 236 4.98 -10.90 -10.85
CA ALA A 236 4.03 -10.03 -10.16
C ALA A 236 4.33 -8.56 -10.48
N CYS A 237 3.28 -7.80 -10.82
CA CYS A 237 3.40 -6.38 -11.10
C CYS A 237 2.30 -5.59 -10.38
N SER A 238 2.59 -4.34 -10.03
CA SER A 238 1.58 -3.45 -9.43
C SER A 238 0.53 -3.01 -10.46
N ALA A 239 -0.71 -2.79 -10.02
CA ALA A 239 -1.79 -2.31 -10.88
C ALA A 239 -1.69 -0.79 -11.21
N GLY A 240 -0.77 -0.09 -10.56
CA GLY A 240 -0.65 1.38 -10.63
C GLY A 240 -1.52 2.11 -9.60
N ASN A 241 -1.21 3.39 -9.38
CA ASN A 241 -1.85 4.26 -8.39
C ASN A 241 -2.78 5.31 -9.04
N GLY A 242 -3.16 5.12 -10.31
CA GLY A 242 -3.93 6.10 -11.08
C GLY A 242 -5.46 6.05 -10.86
N GLY A 243 -5.93 5.24 -9.90
CA GLY A 243 -7.35 5.13 -9.56
C GLY A 243 -7.94 6.43 -8.98
N PRO A 244 -9.24 6.47 -8.66
CA PRO A 244 -10.21 5.36 -8.69
C PRO A 244 -11.06 5.29 -9.97
N SER A 245 -10.79 6.16 -10.95
CA SER A 245 -11.54 6.19 -12.22
C SER A 245 -11.37 4.89 -13.00
N LEU A 246 -12.37 4.55 -13.83
CA LEU A 246 -12.31 3.40 -14.73
C LEU A 246 -11.13 3.53 -15.70
N TYR A 247 -10.61 2.38 -16.16
CA TYR A 247 -9.54 2.27 -17.17
C TYR A 247 -8.18 2.86 -16.75
N THR A 248 -7.83 2.75 -15.47
CA THR A 248 -6.57 3.28 -14.90
C THR A 248 -5.54 2.19 -14.54
N VAL A 249 -5.91 0.91 -14.68
CA VAL A 249 -5.03 -0.24 -14.36
C VAL A 249 -3.90 -0.37 -15.39
N LEU A 250 -2.69 -0.60 -14.89
CA LEU A 250 -1.48 -0.85 -15.66
C LEU A 250 -1.11 -2.35 -15.64
N ASN A 251 -0.05 -2.75 -16.37
CA ASN A 251 0.50 -4.11 -16.34
C ASN A 251 -0.55 -5.20 -16.64
N VAL A 252 -1.29 -5.02 -17.73
CA VAL A 252 -2.51 -5.80 -18.07
C VAL A 252 -2.25 -7.12 -18.80
N GLY A 253 -0.98 -7.47 -19.06
CA GLY A 253 -0.59 -8.72 -19.72
C GLY A 253 -1.28 -9.95 -19.10
N PRO A 254 -1.88 -10.86 -19.90
CA PRO A 254 -2.56 -12.06 -19.38
C PRO A 254 -1.68 -12.99 -18.54
N TRP A 255 -0.37 -12.94 -18.76
CA TRP A 255 0.65 -13.72 -18.06
C TRP A 255 1.25 -13.03 -16.83
N ILE A 256 0.78 -11.84 -16.49
CA ILE A 256 1.22 -11.07 -15.33
C ILE A 256 0.19 -11.22 -14.21
N MET A 257 0.67 -11.48 -13.00
CA MET A 257 -0.13 -11.30 -11.78
C MET A 257 -0.17 -9.80 -11.42
N THR A 258 -1.22 -9.12 -11.87
CA THR A 258 -1.43 -7.69 -11.60
C THR A 258 -2.07 -7.51 -10.23
N VAL A 259 -1.41 -6.78 -9.33
CA VAL A 259 -1.78 -6.67 -7.91
C VAL A 259 -2.31 -5.26 -7.60
N GLY A 260 -3.57 -5.19 -7.16
CA GLY A 260 -4.18 -3.97 -6.60
C GLY A 260 -3.84 -3.80 -5.11
N ALA A 261 -3.98 -2.57 -4.60
CA ALA A 261 -3.75 -2.25 -3.19
C ALA A 261 -5.06 -2.12 -2.42
N SER A 262 -5.07 -2.61 -1.18
CA SER A 262 -6.16 -2.45 -0.21
C SER A 262 -5.59 -2.04 1.15
N SER A 263 -6.43 -1.50 2.02
CA SER A 263 -6.07 -1.20 3.41
C SER A 263 -5.94 -2.47 4.25
N ILE A 264 -5.33 -2.33 5.43
CA ILE A 264 -5.33 -3.30 6.51
C ILE A 264 -6.13 -2.73 7.70
N ASP A 265 -6.36 -3.54 8.72
CA ASP A 265 -7.06 -3.13 9.95
C ASP A 265 -6.31 -2.05 10.76
N ARG A 266 -4.97 -2.08 10.74
CA ARG A 266 -4.14 -1.07 11.39
C ARG A 266 -4.22 0.28 10.67
N MET A 267 -4.60 1.31 11.42
CA MET A 267 -4.64 2.69 10.95
C MET A 267 -3.86 3.63 11.86
N PHE A 268 -3.03 4.51 11.27
CA PHE A 268 -2.35 5.57 11.99
C PHE A 268 -3.27 6.79 12.13
N ARG A 269 -3.58 7.14 13.37
CA ARG A 269 -4.42 8.29 13.73
C ARG A 269 -3.57 9.34 14.41
N THR A 270 -3.88 10.60 14.14
CA THR A 270 -3.28 11.76 14.79
C THR A 270 -4.40 12.59 15.42
N PRO A 271 -4.73 12.33 16.69
CA PRO A 271 -5.74 13.10 17.42
C PRO A 271 -5.47 14.59 17.42
N VAL A 272 -6.51 15.36 17.10
CA VAL A 272 -6.51 16.82 17.11
C VAL A 272 -7.55 17.28 18.11
N LYS A 273 -7.14 18.09 19.09
CA LYS A 273 -8.02 18.64 20.13
C LYS A 273 -7.93 20.16 20.15
N LEU A 274 -9.07 20.82 20.00
CA LEU A 274 -9.18 22.28 20.10
C LEU A 274 -9.35 22.73 21.55
N GLY A 275 -9.05 24.00 21.82
CA GLY A 275 -9.14 24.60 23.17
C GLY A 275 -10.56 24.64 23.74
N ASN A 276 -11.60 24.50 22.91
CA ASN A 276 -13.00 24.34 23.32
C ASN A 276 -13.41 22.87 23.56
N ASN A 277 -12.43 21.96 23.65
CA ASN A 277 -12.60 20.50 23.82
C ASN A 277 -13.23 19.77 22.64
N LEU A 278 -13.45 20.41 21.48
CA LEU A 278 -13.78 19.67 20.26
C LEU A 278 -12.56 18.85 19.84
N GLU A 279 -12.78 17.59 19.50
CA GLU A 279 -11.72 16.68 19.08
C GLU A 279 -12.13 15.83 17.87
N THR A 280 -11.13 15.39 17.11
CA THR A 280 -11.25 14.43 16.03
C THR A 280 -10.03 13.55 15.98
N ASP A 281 -10.19 12.34 15.49
CA ASP A 281 -9.07 11.53 15.02
C ASP A 281 -8.71 11.99 13.62
N GLY A 282 -7.66 12.82 13.53
CA GLY A 282 -7.04 13.08 12.23
C GLY A 282 -6.30 11.84 11.73
N ILE A 283 -5.86 11.88 10.48
CA ILE A 283 -5.05 10.83 9.86
C ILE A 283 -3.72 11.46 9.45
N SER A 284 -2.59 10.88 9.83
CA SER A 284 -1.26 11.19 9.28
C SER A 284 -0.23 10.19 9.81
N ILE A 285 0.91 10.07 9.13
CA ILE A 285 2.11 9.49 9.75
C ILE A 285 2.88 10.67 10.36
N ASN A 286 2.50 11.02 11.59
CA ASN A 286 3.08 12.12 12.35
C ASN A 286 4.07 11.59 13.40
N THR A 287 5.36 11.84 13.21
CA THR A 287 6.43 11.39 14.11
C THR A 287 6.90 12.48 15.08
N PHE A 288 6.25 13.64 15.07
CA PHE A 288 6.68 14.79 15.86
C PHE A 288 6.03 14.85 17.22
N SER A 289 6.82 14.84 18.29
CA SER A 289 6.31 15.16 19.63
C SER A 289 6.03 16.66 19.78
N PRO A 290 4.85 17.07 20.28
CA PRO A 290 4.55 18.47 20.56
C PRO A 290 5.51 19.01 21.62
N LYS A 291 6.14 20.15 21.33
CA LYS A 291 7.01 20.87 22.27
C LYS A 291 6.21 21.67 23.29
N GLU A 292 5.03 22.12 22.89
CA GLU A 292 4.10 22.89 23.71
C GLU A 292 2.83 22.09 23.96
N LYS A 293 2.15 22.35 25.08
CA LYS A 293 0.84 21.73 25.36
C LYS A 293 -0.23 22.19 24.37
N THR A 294 -0.14 23.42 23.89
CA THR A 294 -1.10 24.02 22.97
C THR A 294 -0.41 24.99 22.02
N TYR A 295 -0.80 24.97 20.76
CA TYR A 295 -0.35 25.91 19.74
C TYR A 295 -1.50 26.83 19.32
N PRO A 296 -1.22 28.11 19.03
CA PRO A 296 -2.21 28.97 18.41
C PRO A 296 -2.61 28.45 17.03
N LEU A 297 -3.86 28.68 16.66
CA LEU A 297 -4.45 28.22 15.40
C LEU A 297 -4.76 29.42 14.49
N THR A 298 -4.52 29.27 13.20
CA THR A 298 -4.97 30.22 12.16
C THR A 298 -5.52 29.44 10.97
N THR A 299 -6.30 30.10 10.12
CA THR A 299 -6.69 29.54 8.82
C THR A 299 -5.87 30.17 7.71
N ALA A 300 -5.74 29.48 6.59
CA ALA A 300 -5.17 30.01 5.37
C ALA A 300 -5.79 31.36 4.97
N GLY A 301 -7.11 31.49 5.05
CA GLY A 301 -7.81 32.74 4.74
C GLY A 301 -7.43 33.92 5.65
N LEU A 302 -7.33 33.69 6.96
CA LEU A 302 -6.87 34.75 7.90
C LEU A 302 -5.39 35.07 7.72
N ALA A 303 -4.59 34.04 7.43
CA ALA A 303 -3.17 34.14 7.19
C ALA A 303 -2.82 34.59 5.75
N ALA A 304 -3.80 34.91 4.92
CA ALA A 304 -3.58 35.28 3.53
C ALA A 304 -2.60 36.45 3.41
N ASN A 305 -1.66 36.30 2.48
CA ASN A 305 -0.76 37.36 2.09
C ASN A 305 -1.56 38.45 1.35
N SER A 306 -1.49 39.68 1.83
CA SER A 306 -2.22 40.82 1.28
C SER A 306 -1.78 41.20 -0.14
N SER A 307 -0.61 40.74 -0.57
CA SER A 307 -0.06 40.96 -1.92
C SER A 307 -0.44 39.86 -2.92
N LEU A 308 -1.33 38.94 -2.55
CA LEU A 308 -1.79 37.88 -3.45
C LEU A 308 -2.52 38.46 -4.66
N SER A 309 -2.23 37.89 -5.84
CA SER A 309 -3.02 38.13 -7.04
C SER A 309 -4.49 37.76 -6.80
N PRO A 310 -5.47 38.48 -7.36
CA PRO A 310 -6.88 38.11 -7.31
C PRO A 310 -7.20 36.70 -7.83
N THR A 311 -6.34 36.15 -8.69
CA THR A 311 -6.46 34.81 -9.26
C THR A 311 -5.86 33.71 -8.38
N SER A 312 -5.13 34.08 -7.34
CA SER A 312 -4.45 33.16 -6.43
C SER A 312 -5.24 33.00 -5.15
N THR A 313 -5.16 31.82 -4.54
CA THR A 313 -5.91 31.49 -3.34
C THR A 313 -4.98 31.03 -2.22
N PRO A 314 -5.18 31.48 -0.97
CA PRO A 314 -4.37 31.05 0.16
C PRO A 314 -4.76 29.64 0.64
N TRP A 315 -5.94 29.13 0.27
CA TRP A 315 -6.53 27.92 0.87
C TRP A 315 -5.64 26.68 0.75
N TYR A 316 -4.87 26.54 -0.33
CA TYR A 316 -3.95 25.42 -0.53
C TYR A 316 -2.61 25.56 0.20
N CYS A 317 -2.40 26.66 0.95
CA CYS A 317 -1.14 26.97 1.63
C CYS A 317 0.08 26.81 0.70
N SER A 318 -0.08 27.26 -0.54
CA SER A 318 0.95 27.21 -1.57
C SER A 318 2.01 28.27 -1.32
N GLU A 319 3.17 28.10 -1.93
CA GLU A 319 4.30 29.01 -1.75
C GLU A 319 3.92 30.47 -2.09
N GLY A 320 4.31 31.39 -1.22
CA GLY A 320 4.00 32.83 -1.33
C GLY A 320 2.57 33.23 -0.94
N SER A 321 1.68 32.28 -0.65
CA SER A 321 0.26 32.57 -0.40
C SER A 321 -0.07 33.03 1.03
N LEU A 322 0.84 32.86 1.98
CA LEU A 322 0.63 33.16 3.39
C LEU A 322 1.56 34.28 3.88
N ASP A 323 1.07 35.12 4.78
CA ASP A 323 1.86 36.11 5.51
C ASP A 323 2.59 35.45 6.67
N ALA A 324 3.93 35.50 6.64
CA ALA A 324 4.80 34.89 7.64
C ALA A 324 4.47 35.36 9.08
N ASN A 325 4.10 36.62 9.28
CA ASN A 325 3.77 37.15 10.61
C ASN A 325 2.47 36.55 11.16
N LYS A 326 1.56 36.14 10.28
CA LYS A 326 0.29 35.54 10.68
C LYS A 326 0.41 34.03 10.93
N VAL A 327 1.42 33.38 10.35
CA VAL A 327 1.71 31.93 10.46
C VAL A 327 2.70 31.58 11.57
N LYS A 328 3.68 32.45 11.85
CA LYS A 328 4.78 32.16 12.78
C LYS A 328 4.29 31.64 14.14
N GLY A 329 4.73 30.44 14.51
CA GLY A 329 4.41 29.77 15.77
C GLY A 329 3.00 29.16 15.85
N LYS A 330 2.24 29.17 14.75
CA LYS A 330 0.85 28.68 14.71
C LYS A 330 0.69 27.40 13.89
N ILE A 331 -0.35 26.64 14.19
CA ILE A 331 -0.88 25.61 13.31
C ILE A 331 -1.78 26.29 12.28
N VAL A 332 -1.64 25.94 10.99
CA VAL A 332 -2.42 26.53 9.90
C VAL A 332 -3.42 25.51 9.35
N LEU A 333 -4.71 25.86 9.32
CA LEU A 333 -5.71 25.09 8.58
C LEU A 333 -5.67 25.44 7.09
N CYS A 334 -5.34 24.44 6.28
CA CYS A 334 -5.30 24.46 4.82
C CYS A 334 -6.41 23.57 4.25
N ASN A 335 -6.80 23.78 2.99
CA ASN A 335 -7.81 23.00 2.30
C ASN A 335 -7.15 22.15 1.21
N GLU A 336 -7.49 20.87 1.17
CA GLU A 336 -7.08 19.83 0.21
C GLU A 336 -5.58 19.49 0.17
N SER A 337 -4.70 20.48 0.31
CA SER A 337 -3.25 20.32 0.27
C SER A 337 -2.56 21.39 1.12
N ALA A 338 -1.28 21.15 1.45
CA ALA A 338 -0.40 22.15 2.04
C ALA A 338 1.05 21.94 1.62
N SER A 339 1.78 23.02 1.32
CA SER A 339 3.24 22.97 1.20
C SER A 339 3.87 23.04 2.59
N GLN A 340 4.06 21.88 3.23
CA GLN A 340 4.62 21.80 4.57
C GLN A 340 6.03 22.39 4.69
N THR A 341 6.85 22.28 3.64
CA THR A 341 8.20 22.89 3.58
C THR A 341 8.10 24.42 3.62
N TYR A 342 7.13 24.99 2.90
CA TYR A 342 6.88 26.43 2.91
C TYR A 342 6.33 26.91 4.24
N ILE A 343 5.34 26.22 4.82
CA ILE A 343 4.80 26.55 6.16
C ILE A 343 5.93 26.54 7.19
N LYS A 344 6.80 25.54 7.15
CA LYS A 344 7.99 25.45 8.00
C LYS A 344 8.96 26.63 7.78
N SER A 345 9.23 26.99 6.53
CA SER A 345 10.20 28.04 6.20
C SER A 345 9.77 29.43 6.67
N ILE A 346 8.45 29.69 6.74
CA ILE A 346 7.89 30.93 7.30
C ILE A 346 7.62 30.86 8.81
N GLY A 347 8.06 29.77 9.47
CA GLY A 347 8.03 29.62 10.92
C GLY A 347 6.73 29.05 11.48
N GLY A 348 5.89 28.42 10.67
CA GLY A 348 4.69 27.71 11.15
C GLY A 348 5.04 26.55 12.09
N ALA A 349 4.18 26.32 13.08
CA ALA A 349 4.34 25.25 14.05
C ALA A 349 3.80 23.90 13.57
N GLY A 350 2.88 23.91 12.59
CA GLY A 350 2.25 22.73 12.04
C GLY A 350 1.13 23.08 11.06
N ASP A 351 0.45 22.06 10.55
CA ASP A 351 -0.67 22.21 9.62
C ASP A 351 -1.81 21.23 9.90
N LEU A 352 -3.02 21.66 9.56
CA LEU A 352 -4.19 20.79 9.45
C LEU A 352 -4.68 20.87 8.02
N ILE A 353 -4.85 19.74 7.35
CA ILE A 353 -5.31 19.70 5.97
C ILE A 353 -6.73 19.16 5.95
N SER A 354 -7.67 20.01 5.54
CA SER A 354 -9.08 19.65 5.36
C SER A 354 -9.25 18.82 4.09
N LEU A 355 -9.84 17.63 4.21
CA LEU A 355 -10.18 16.79 3.06
C LEU A 355 -11.69 16.72 2.87
N VAL A 356 -12.13 16.85 1.61
CA VAL A 356 -13.54 16.73 1.24
C VAL A 356 -13.99 15.28 1.28
N GLU A 357 -13.15 14.37 0.78
CA GLU A 357 -13.38 12.93 0.79
C GLU A 357 -12.55 12.26 1.88
N LYS A 358 -13.12 11.24 2.52
CA LYS A 358 -12.35 10.37 3.41
C LYS A 358 -11.37 9.57 2.57
N ILE A 359 -10.09 9.77 2.84
CA ILE A 359 -9.03 8.94 2.28
C ILE A 359 -8.67 7.86 3.28
N ASP A 360 -8.61 6.61 2.82
CA ASP A 360 -8.05 5.48 3.58
C ASP A 360 -6.53 5.35 3.34
N THR A 361 -5.89 6.47 2.97
CA THR A 361 -4.45 6.58 2.71
C THR A 361 -3.88 7.67 3.59
N THR A 362 -2.67 7.47 4.10
CA THR A 362 -2.00 8.42 4.99
C THR A 362 -0.62 8.75 4.44
N PHE A 363 -0.17 9.98 4.69
CA PHE A 363 1.12 10.48 4.23
C PHE A 363 2.00 10.88 5.42
N THR A 364 3.31 10.71 5.23
CA THR A 364 4.32 11.19 6.18
C THR A 364 4.31 12.71 6.21
N SER A 365 4.13 13.26 7.40
CA SER A 365 4.22 14.71 7.60
C SER A 365 5.67 15.11 7.88
N ILE A 366 6.10 16.28 7.38
CA ILE A 366 7.45 16.84 7.61
C ILE A 366 7.48 17.98 8.65
N ILE A 367 6.29 18.34 9.14
CA ILE A 367 6.02 19.14 10.34
C ILE A 367 4.88 18.48 11.11
N PRO A 368 4.62 18.85 12.39
CA PRO A 368 3.45 18.37 13.10
C PRO A 368 2.18 18.66 12.31
N GLY A 369 1.43 17.63 11.92
CA GLY A 369 0.25 17.84 11.12
C GLY A 369 -0.67 16.63 11.04
N ALA A 370 -1.91 16.90 10.61
CA ALA A 370 -2.94 15.89 10.45
C ALA A 370 -3.92 16.27 9.34
N PHE A 371 -4.38 15.27 8.60
CA PHE A 371 -5.55 15.40 7.74
C PHE A 371 -6.81 15.28 8.58
N VAL A 372 -7.79 16.16 8.36
CA VAL A 372 -9.07 16.18 9.08
C VAL A 372 -10.22 16.23 8.09
N ASP A 373 -11.35 15.62 8.46
CA ASP A 373 -12.58 15.70 7.68
C ASP A 373 -13.04 17.15 7.51
N SER A 374 -13.53 17.50 6.33
CA SER A 374 -14.11 18.82 6.02
C SER A 374 -15.17 19.27 7.06
N SER A 375 -15.98 18.34 7.55
CA SER A 375 -16.97 18.62 8.62
C SER A 375 -16.33 19.11 9.91
N PHE A 376 -15.15 18.61 10.28
CA PHE A 376 -14.37 19.08 11.42
C PHE A 376 -13.62 20.38 11.09
N ALA A 377 -13.13 20.53 9.86
CA ALA A 377 -12.52 21.77 9.39
C ALA A 377 -13.48 22.97 9.49
N TYR A 378 -14.78 22.79 9.22
CA TYR A 378 -15.78 23.84 9.46
C TYR A 378 -15.92 24.21 10.94
N LYS A 379 -15.82 23.23 11.85
CA LYS A 379 -15.80 23.50 13.31
C LYS A 379 -14.54 24.25 13.71
N ILE A 380 -13.39 23.92 13.10
CA ILE A 380 -12.14 24.69 13.27
C ILE A 380 -12.33 26.12 12.79
N LEU A 381 -12.88 26.33 11.60
CA LEU A 381 -13.11 27.67 11.05
C LEU A 381 -14.04 28.50 11.96
N ALA A 382 -15.11 27.90 12.46
CA ALA A 382 -16.02 28.54 13.42
C ALA A 382 -15.31 28.85 14.74
N TYR A 383 -14.52 27.90 15.27
CA TYR A 383 -13.70 28.10 16.45
C TYR A 383 -12.77 29.29 16.24
N VAL A 384 -12.04 29.34 15.11
CA VAL A 384 -11.09 30.39 14.70
C VAL A 384 -11.73 31.74 14.33
N ASN A 385 -13.07 31.83 14.26
CA ASN A 385 -13.76 33.11 14.11
C ASN A 385 -14.40 33.60 15.42
N SER A 386 -14.56 32.74 16.42
CA SER A 386 -15.39 33.00 17.62
C SER A 386 -14.63 33.42 18.89
N THR A 387 -13.32 33.22 18.97
CA THR A 387 -12.54 33.35 20.22
C THR A 387 -11.28 34.21 20.08
N ASN A 388 -11.12 35.30 20.84
CA ASN A 388 -9.85 36.08 20.81
C ASN A 388 -8.59 35.32 21.30
N ILE A 389 -8.71 34.04 21.72
CA ILE A 389 -7.63 33.15 22.14
C ILE A 389 -7.81 31.83 21.40
N TRP A 390 -6.98 31.59 20.37
CA TRP A 390 -6.97 30.37 19.58
C TRP A 390 -5.93 29.41 20.16
N ALA A 391 -6.31 28.21 20.57
CA ALA A 391 -5.38 27.19 21.08
C ALA A 391 -5.84 25.79 20.64
N GLY A 392 -4.91 24.91 20.25
CA GLY A 392 -5.18 23.50 19.94
C GLY A 392 -3.94 22.63 20.16
N GLN A 393 -4.15 21.32 20.33
CA GLN A 393 -3.11 20.32 20.54
C GLN A 393 -3.21 19.21 19.50
N ILE A 394 -2.06 18.79 18.99
CA ILE A 394 -1.89 17.56 18.21
C ILE A 394 -1.19 16.55 19.14
N ASP A 395 -1.79 15.40 19.40
CA ASP A 395 -1.22 14.36 20.28
C ASP A 395 -0.77 13.14 19.45
N PRO A 396 0.53 12.98 19.17
CA PRO A 396 1.06 11.86 18.38
C PRO A 396 1.27 10.60 19.21
N ILE A 397 1.30 10.68 20.55
CA ILE A 397 1.62 9.53 21.41
C ILE A 397 0.47 8.52 21.40
N ARG A 398 -0.78 8.98 21.22
CA ARG A 398 -1.94 8.10 21.03
C ARG A 398 -1.98 7.39 19.67
N ALA A 399 -1.13 7.75 18.71
CA ALA A 399 -0.99 7.03 17.43
C ALA A 399 -0.32 5.66 17.58
N LEU A 400 0.35 5.42 18.72
CA LEU A 400 1.10 4.21 19.02
C LEU A 400 0.20 3.03 19.46
N ASP A 401 -1.07 3.29 19.80
CA ASP A 401 -2.00 2.26 20.30
C ASP A 401 -3.39 2.40 19.65
N PRO A 402 -3.56 2.02 18.36
CA PRO A 402 -4.88 1.91 17.77
C PRO A 402 -5.59 0.72 18.41
N GLY A 403 -6.50 1.02 19.35
CA GLY A 403 -7.20 0.03 20.17
C GLY A 403 -7.73 -1.17 19.38
N LEU A 404 -7.31 -2.36 19.81
CA LEU A 404 -7.94 -3.64 19.47
C LEU A 404 -9.32 -3.69 20.12
N ILE A 405 -10.38 -3.76 19.32
CA ILE A 405 -11.70 -4.22 19.79
C ILE A 405 -12.13 -5.40 18.92
N TYR A 406 -12.02 -6.60 19.47
CA TYR A 406 -12.96 -7.69 19.23
C TYR A 406 -13.14 -8.45 20.54
N ASP A 407 -14.32 -8.30 21.16
CA ASP A 407 -14.86 -9.28 22.09
C ASP A 407 -16.27 -9.63 21.60
N ILE A 408 -16.35 -10.51 20.60
CA ILE A 408 -17.58 -11.21 20.27
C ILE A 408 -17.56 -12.53 21.03
N SER A 409 -18.57 -12.78 21.86
CA SER A 409 -18.68 -14.05 22.55
C SER A 409 -19.16 -15.14 21.59
N THR A 410 -18.86 -16.41 21.89
CA THR A 410 -19.41 -17.56 21.18
C THR A 410 -20.94 -17.57 21.15
N PHE A 411 -21.59 -16.91 22.11
CA PHE A 411 -23.05 -16.78 22.19
C PHE A 411 -23.61 -15.81 21.14
N ASP A 412 -22.91 -14.71 20.88
CA ASP A 412 -23.28 -13.72 19.86
C ASP A 412 -23.10 -14.29 18.44
N TYR A 413 -22.07 -15.10 18.24
CA TYR A 413 -21.83 -15.82 16.99
C TYR A 413 -22.89 -16.89 16.70
N ALA A 414 -23.34 -17.62 17.72
CA ALA A 414 -24.44 -18.59 17.57
C ALA A 414 -25.78 -17.92 17.23
N ARG A 415 -26.05 -16.75 17.81
CA ARG A 415 -27.27 -15.96 17.55
C ARG A 415 -27.31 -15.41 16.12
N PHE A 416 -26.16 -15.00 15.60
CA PHE A 416 -26.00 -14.60 14.20
C PHE A 416 -26.30 -15.75 13.23
N LEU A 417 -25.76 -16.95 13.48
CA LEU A 417 -25.96 -18.12 12.61
C LEU A 417 -27.40 -18.66 12.62
N CYS A 418 -28.11 -18.65 13.75
CA CYS A 418 -29.53 -19.05 13.77
C CYS A 418 -30.44 -17.98 13.10
N ASN A 419 -30.03 -16.69 13.01
CA ASN A 419 -30.75 -15.64 12.27
C ASN A 419 -30.55 -15.70 10.74
N GLU A 420 -29.40 -16.21 10.28
CA GLU A 420 -29.08 -16.41 8.85
C GLU A 420 -29.67 -17.71 8.26
N GLY A 421 -30.50 -18.44 9.03
CA GLY A 421 -31.30 -19.56 8.51
C GLY A 421 -30.60 -20.93 8.51
N TYR A 422 -29.49 -21.10 9.23
CA TYR A 422 -28.82 -22.40 9.37
C TYR A 422 -29.58 -23.33 10.34
N THR A 423 -30.21 -24.39 9.82
CA THR A 423 -31.08 -25.32 10.59
C THR A 423 -30.39 -26.61 11.06
N GLY A 424 -29.15 -26.54 11.54
CA GLY A 424 -28.53 -27.65 12.27
C GLY A 424 -28.84 -27.50 13.76
N ARG A 425 -29.80 -28.29 14.30
CA ARG A 425 -30.29 -28.30 15.70
C ARG A 425 -29.56 -27.31 16.65
N CYS A 426 -30.01 -26.04 16.65
CA CYS A 426 -29.60 -25.03 17.63
C CYS A 426 -30.08 -25.50 19.03
N TYR A 427 -29.26 -26.21 19.80
CA TYR A 427 -29.54 -26.55 21.22
C TYR A 427 -29.48 -25.32 22.15
N ALA A 428 -29.17 -24.13 21.62
CA ALA A 428 -29.12 -22.87 22.37
C ALA A 428 -30.44 -22.06 22.35
N CYS A 429 -31.48 -22.49 21.62
CA CYS A 429 -32.75 -21.75 21.55
C CYS A 429 -33.80 -22.17 22.61
N SER A 430 -33.48 -23.08 23.53
CA SER A 430 -34.47 -23.59 24.48
C SER A 430 -33.95 -23.68 25.90
N LEU A 431 -33.54 -22.56 26.51
CA LEU A 431 -33.31 -22.48 27.95
C LEU A 431 -33.57 -21.05 28.49
N GLU A 432 -34.82 -20.59 28.37
CA GLU A 432 -35.42 -19.74 29.40
C GLU A 432 -36.67 -20.44 29.93
N ARG A 433 -36.49 -21.29 30.96
CA ARG A 433 -37.45 -21.59 32.04
C ARG A 433 -36.86 -22.62 33.04
N SER A 434 -36.25 -22.11 34.12
CA SER A 434 -36.26 -22.68 35.50
C SER A 434 -35.60 -24.08 35.75
N PRO A 435 -35.47 -24.57 37.01
CA PRO A 435 -34.30 -24.42 37.89
C PRO A 435 -33.70 -25.75 38.40
N ILE A 436 -32.49 -25.70 39.00
CA ILE A 436 -31.94 -26.63 40.02
C ILE A 436 -31.80 -28.14 39.68
N ALA A 437 -30.61 -28.65 40.00
CA ALA A 437 -30.22 -30.05 40.31
C ALA A 437 -29.72 -30.97 39.17
N GLN A 438 -28.47 -31.43 39.40
CA GLN A 438 -27.84 -32.70 38.99
C GLN A 438 -27.65 -32.87 37.47
N VAL A 439 -26.42 -33.05 36.97
CA VAL A 439 -25.54 -34.16 37.32
C VAL A 439 -24.09 -33.68 37.44
N SER A 440 -23.61 -33.73 38.67
CA SER A 440 -22.20 -33.92 39.01
C SER A 440 -21.80 -35.34 38.63
N GLN A 441 -20.65 -35.46 37.96
CA GLN A 441 -19.72 -36.61 37.88
C GLN A 441 -19.30 -36.87 36.44
N THR A 442 -18.23 -36.18 36.03
CA THR A 442 -17.06 -36.72 35.32
C THR A 442 -16.14 -35.55 35.00
N LEU A 443 -15.65 -34.88 36.05
CA LEU A 443 -14.59 -33.87 35.97
C LEU A 443 -13.52 -34.08 37.08
N GLU A 444 -13.43 -35.30 37.63
CA GLU A 444 -12.34 -35.73 38.51
C GLU A 444 -11.43 -36.82 37.88
N ASP A 445 -11.74 -37.34 36.68
CA ASP A 445 -10.96 -38.43 36.05
C ASP A 445 -10.04 -37.98 34.89
N MET A 446 -9.86 -36.67 34.66
CA MET A 446 -9.01 -36.18 33.55
C MET A 446 -7.99 -35.10 33.92
N MET A 447 -7.74 -34.84 35.20
CA MET A 447 -6.63 -33.99 35.64
C MET A 447 -6.10 -34.38 37.04
N SER A 448 -5.21 -35.36 37.10
CA SER A 448 -3.99 -35.05 37.84
C SER A 448 -3.20 -34.02 37.04
#